data_AF-A0AAV3QYY6-F1
#
_entry.id   AF-A0AAV3QYY6-F1
#
_cell.length_a   1.000
_cell.length_b   1.000
_cell.length_c   1.000
_cell.angle_alpha   90.00
_cell.angle_beta   90.00
_cell.angle_gamma   90.00
#
_symmetry.space_group_name_H-M   'P 1'
#
loop_
_entity.id
_entity.type
_entity.pdbx_description
1 polymer ?
#
loop_
_entity_poly.entity_id
_entity_poly.type
_entity_poly.pdbx_seq_one_letter_code
_entity_poly.pdbx_strand_id
1 'polypeptide(L)'
;MADDAAVYERIFKRFDANGDGKVSSSELADALKALGSVSQEEVKRLMDELDTDRNGFISFEEFTNFAKANTGLIKDLAKIF
;
A
#
# COMPACT_ATOMS: atom_id res chain seq x y z
N MET A 1 -7.03 -14.06 14.50
CA MET A 1 -6.57 -12.98 13.63
C MET A 1 -6.05 -11.84 14.49
N ALA A 2 -4.74 -11.80 14.75
CA ALA A 2 -4.06 -10.69 15.44
C ALA A 2 -2.75 -10.34 14.69
N ASP A 3 -2.16 -11.34 14.02
CA ASP A 3 -0.99 -11.18 13.15
C ASP A 3 -1.18 -10.25 11.96
N ASP A 4 -2.36 -10.21 11.32
CA ASP A 4 -2.53 -9.47 10.07
C ASP A 4 -2.35 -7.96 10.26
N ALA A 5 -2.80 -7.40 11.39
CA ALA A 5 -2.63 -5.98 11.69
C ALA A 5 -1.16 -5.55 11.78
N ALA A 6 -0.32 -6.37 12.40
CA ALA A 6 1.11 -6.11 12.49
C ALA A 6 1.79 -6.24 11.12
N VAL A 7 1.35 -7.18 10.28
CA VAL A 7 1.82 -7.29 8.89
C VAL A 7 1.43 -6.05 8.09
N TYR A 8 0.18 -5.59 8.21
CA TYR A 8 -0.30 -4.39 7.52
C TYR A 8 0.46 -3.14 7.94
N GLU A 9 0.73 -2.96 9.24
CA GLU A 9 1.52 -1.83 9.72
C GLU A 9 2.96 -1.88 9.20
N ARG A 10 3.60 -3.05 9.21
CA ARG A 10 4.97 -3.19 8.69
C ARG A 10 5.04 -2.88 7.21
N ILE A 11 4.07 -3.36 6.43
CA ILE A 11 4.01 -3.11 5.00
C ILE A 11 3.70 -1.63 4.74
N PHE A 12 2.73 -1.05 5.45
CA PHE A 12 2.40 0.37 5.33
C PHE A 12 3.62 1.26 5.59
N LYS A 13 4.40 0.98 6.65
CA LYS A 13 5.67 1.67 6.94
C LYS A 13 6.76 1.48 5.88
N ARG A 14 6.69 0.42 5.08
CA ARG A 14 7.60 0.24 3.92
C ARG A 14 7.19 1.10 2.74
N PHE A 15 5.89 1.32 2.57
CA PHE A 15 5.35 2.22 1.58
C PHE A 15 5.54 3.70 1.98
N ASP A 16 5.32 4.02 3.25
CA ASP A 16 5.47 5.36 3.84
C ASP A 16 6.95 5.71 4.04
N ALA A 17 7.61 6.11 2.95
CA ALA A 17 9.04 6.41 2.93
C ALA A 17 9.39 7.67 3.73
N ASN A 18 8.47 8.64 3.77
CA ASN A 18 8.64 9.88 4.53
C ASN A 18 8.20 9.77 6.01
N GLY A 19 7.41 8.75 6.37
CA GLY A 19 6.98 8.51 7.74
C GLY A 19 5.87 9.45 8.21
N ASP A 20 5.11 10.07 7.29
CA ASP A 20 4.03 11.01 7.62
C ASP A 20 2.73 10.29 8.01
N GLY A 21 2.72 8.95 7.98
CA GLY A 21 1.55 8.14 8.34
C GLY A 21 0.53 8.02 7.21
N LYS A 22 0.91 8.41 5.99
CA LYS A 22 0.09 8.34 4.78
C LYS A 22 0.98 8.03 3.57
N VAL A 23 0.49 7.22 2.64
CA VAL A 23 1.25 6.84 1.46
C VAL A 23 0.82 7.68 0.28
N SER A 24 1.73 8.48 -0.26
CA SER A 24 1.50 9.28 -1.46
C SER A 24 1.55 8.40 -2.71
N SER A 25 0.91 8.83 -3.80
CA SER A 25 1.00 8.13 -5.10
C SER A 25 2.44 7.88 -5.58
N SER A 26 3.37 8.80 -5.32
CA SER A 26 4.79 8.61 -5.61
C SER A 26 5.46 7.55 -4.75
N GLU A 27 5.10 7.46 -3.48
CA GLU A 27 5.65 6.49 -2.53
C GLU A 27 5.12 5.09 -2.83
N LEU A 28 3.82 4.99 -3.15
CA LEU A 28 3.22 3.78 -3.68
C LEU A 28 3.91 3.32 -4.97
N ALA A 29 4.18 4.25 -5.90
CA ALA A 29 4.87 3.95 -7.14
C ALA A 29 6.26 3.36 -6.90
N ASP A 30 7.04 3.99 -6.01
CA ASP A 30 8.42 3.59 -5.74
C ASP A 30 8.50 2.20 -5.10
N ALA A 31 7.63 1.95 -4.12
CA ALA A 31 7.53 0.66 -3.46
C ALA A 31 7.02 -0.45 -4.41
N LEU A 32 6.00 -0.18 -5.22
CA LEU A 32 5.54 -1.14 -6.24
C LEU A 32 6.62 -1.40 -7.31
N LYS A 33 7.41 -0.38 -7.66
CA LYS A 33 8.54 -0.52 -8.58
C LYS A 33 9.64 -1.42 -8.03
N ALA A 34 9.82 -1.46 -6.71
CA ALA A 34 10.73 -2.38 -6.04
C ALA A 34 10.26 -3.86 -6.10
N LEU A 35 8.95 -4.08 -6.23
CA LEU A 35 8.34 -5.41 -6.34
C LEU A 35 8.29 -5.92 -7.78
N GLY A 36 8.28 -5.02 -8.75
CA GLY A 36 8.33 -5.33 -10.18
C GLY A 36 8.15 -4.09 -11.04
N SER A 37 8.27 -4.22 -12.36
CA SER A 37 8.03 -3.11 -13.29
C SER A 37 6.54 -2.83 -13.45
N VAL A 38 5.94 -2.10 -12.50
CA VAL A 38 4.62 -1.49 -12.68
C VAL A 38 4.75 -0.13 -13.37
N SER A 39 3.85 0.13 -14.32
CA SER A 39 3.73 1.42 -15.00
C SER A 39 3.02 2.44 -14.12
N GLN A 40 3.28 3.73 -14.33
CA GLN A 40 2.57 4.80 -13.61
C GLN A 40 1.05 4.75 -13.78
N GLU A 41 0.56 4.25 -14.92
CA GLU A 41 -0.88 4.05 -15.14
C GLU A 41 -1.47 3.02 -14.18
N GLU A 42 -0.74 1.93 -13.91
CA GLU A 42 -1.20 0.89 -12.99
C GLU A 42 -1.15 1.38 -11.55
N VAL A 43 -0.10 2.14 -11.18
CA VAL A 43 -0.04 2.80 -9.87
C VAL A 43 -1.21 3.76 -9.70
N LYS A 44 -1.56 4.53 -10.74
CA LYS A 44 -2.66 5.49 -10.68
C LYS A 44 -4.01 4.79 -10.53
N ARG A 45 -4.20 3.63 -11.19
CA ARG A 45 -5.40 2.80 -11.03
C ARG A 45 -5.49 2.21 -9.62
N LEU A 46 -4.38 1.66 -9.11
CA LEU A 46 -4.31 1.16 -7.74
C LEU A 46 -4.59 2.28 -6.74
N MET A 47 -4.03 3.47 -6.98
CA MET A 47 -4.28 4.64 -6.15
C MET A 47 -5.77 4.99 -6.14
N ASP A 48 -6.46 5.02 -7.29
CA ASP A 48 -7.89 5.32 -7.35
C ASP A 48 -8.75 4.24 -6.67
N GLU A 49 -8.30 2.98 -6.66
CA GLU A 49 -8.96 1.90 -5.90
C GLU A 49 -8.69 1.97 -4.39
N LEU A 50 -7.51 2.44 -3.97
CA LEU A 50 -7.09 2.52 -2.57
C LEU A 50 -7.58 3.80 -1.88
N ASP A 51 -7.45 4.94 -2.57
CA ASP A 51 -7.81 6.28 -2.10
C ASP A 51 -9.31 6.52 -2.30
N THR A 52 -10.08 6.08 -1.31
CA THR A 52 -11.56 6.14 -1.37
C THR A 52 -12.05 7.56 -1.17
N ASP A 53 -11.33 8.36 -0.39
CA ASP A 53 -11.62 9.77 -0.14
C ASP A 53 -11.13 10.70 -1.26
N ARG A 54 -10.28 10.18 -2.17
CA ARG A 54 -9.66 10.92 -3.29
C ARG A 54 -8.85 12.13 -2.84
N ASN A 55 -8.17 12.00 -1.70
CA ASN A 55 -7.33 13.07 -1.15
C ASN A 55 -5.89 13.05 -1.71
N GLY A 56 -5.56 12.05 -2.53
CA GLY A 56 -4.24 11.86 -3.13
C GLY A 56 -3.25 11.10 -2.25
N PHE A 57 -3.70 10.57 -1.11
CA PHE A 57 -2.91 9.81 -0.14
C PHE A 57 -3.70 8.60 0.35
N ILE A 58 -3.00 7.52 0.68
CA ILE A 58 -3.61 6.34 1.27
C ILE A 58 -3.35 6.37 2.76
N SER A 59 -4.43 6.48 3.53
CA SER A 59 -4.38 6.42 4.99
C SER A 59 -4.20 4.97 5.46
N PHE A 60 -3.70 4.78 6.70
CA PHE A 60 -3.56 3.44 7.27
C PHE A 60 -4.90 2.66 7.29
N GLU A 61 -6.02 3.35 7.51
CA GLU A 61 -7.35 2.75 7.50
C GLU A 61 -7.76 2.26 6.09
N GLU A 62 -7.54 3.08 5.07
CA GLU A 62 -7.81 2.73 3.67
C GLU A 62 -6.95 1.55 3.22
N PHE A 63 -5.66 1.60 3.57
CA PHE A 63 -4.72 0.50 3.30
C PHE A 63 -5.16 -0.79 4.00
N THR A 64 -5.53 -0.75 5.28
CA THR A 64 -5.97 -1.96 6.00
C THR A 64 -7.28 -2.50 5.47
N ASN A 65 -8.20 -1.65 5.02
CA ASN A 65 -9.44 -2.09 4.40
C ASN A 65 -9.15 -2.82 3.08
N PHE A 66 -8.30 -2.26 2.23
CA PHE A 66 -7.84 -2.92 1.00
C PHE A 66 -7.06 -4.20 1.29
N ALA A 67 -6.18 -4.19 2.29
CA ALA A 67 -5.38 -5.35 2.66
C ALA A 67 -6.22 -6.53 3.17
N LYS A 68 -7.34 -6.24 3.83
CA LYS A 68 -8.34 -7.24 4.22
C LYS A 68 -9.09 -7.79 3.00
N ALA A 69 -9.43 -6.94 2.03
CA ALA A 69 -10.07 -7.36 0.79
C ALA A 69 -9.13 -8.17 -0.13
N ASN A 70 -7.84 -7.80 -0.16
CA ASN A 70 -6.80 -8.34 -1.04
C ASN A 70 -5.63 -8.95 -0.25
N THR A 71 -5.96 -9.84 0.69
CA THR A 71 -4.96 -10.54 1.52
C THR A 71 -3.89 -11.30 0.72
N GLY A 72 -4.19 -11.76 -0.50
CA GLY A 72 -3.23 -12.47 -1.36
C GLY A 72 -2.05 -11.59 -1.78
N LEU A 73 -2.34 -10.37 -2.26
CA LEU A 73 -1.32 -9.42 -2.70
C LEU A 73 -0.44 -9.00 -1.52
N ILE A 74 -1.05 -8.59 -0.41
CA ILE A 74 -0.32 -8.09 0.76
C ILE A 74 0.55 -9.16 1.40
N LYS A 75 0.13 -10.42 1.38
CA LYS A 75 0.96 -11.53 1.84
C LYS A 75 2.16 -11.79 0.95
N ASP A 76 2.05 -11.53 -0.35
CA ASP A 76 3.18 -11.62 -1.27
C ASP A 76 4.20 -10.50 -0.99
N LEU A 77 3.70 -9.28 -0.80
CA LEU A 77 4.53 -8.14 -0.38
C LEU A 77 5.27 -8.43 0.93
N ALA A 78 4.56 -8.99 1.92
CA ALA A 78 5.13 -9.33 3.22
C ALA A 78 6.17 -10.45 3.21
N LYS A 79 6.32 -11.19 2.10
CA LYS A 79 7.41 -12.17 1.94
C LYS A 79 8.65 -11.58 1.30
N ILE A 80 8.51 -10.47 0.58
CA ILE A 80 9.59 -9.82 -0.15
C ILE A 80 10.36 -8.85 0.75
N PHE A 81 9.71 -8.28 1.78
CA PHE A 81 10.26 -7.30 2.72
C PHE A 81 10.43 -7.81 4.15
#